data_AF-A0A3D0NMP0-F1
#
_entry.id   AF-A0A3D0NMP0-F1
#
_cell.length_a   1.000
_cell.length_b   1.000
_cell.length_c   1.000
_cell.angle_alpha   90.00
_cell.angle_beta   90.00
_cell.angle_gamma   90.00
#
_symmetry.space_group_name_H-M   'P 1'
#
loop_
_entity.id
_entity.type
_entity.pdbx_description
1 polymer ?
#
loop_
_entity_poly.entity_id
_entity_poly.type
_entity_poly.pdbx_seq_one_letter_code
_entity_poly.pdbx_strand_id
1 'polypeptide(L)' 'GQSALLSDLNSTNGTTVNNAPVQEWQLADGDVIRVGHSEIIVRLH' A
#
# COMPACT_ATOMS: atom_id res chain seq x y z
N GLY A 1 2.99 -10.92 -16.41
CA GLY A 1 2.19 -10.21 -15.41
C GLY A 1 3.07 -9.18 -14.76
N GLN A 2 2.62 -7.94 -14.63
CA GLN A 2 3.32 -6.93 -13.87
C GLN A 2 3.09 -7.20 -12.37
N SER A 3 4.14 -7.08 -11.58
CA SER A 3 4.07 -7.12 -10.12
C SER A 3 4.69 -5.86 -9.55
N ALA A 4 4.15 -5.38 -8.45
CA ALA A 4 4.67 -4.25 -7.71
C ALA A 4 4.72 -4.60 -6.21
N LEU A 5 5.75 -4.11 -5.54
CA LEU A 5 5.94 -4.25 -4.09
C LEU A 5 5.79 -2.88 -3.46
N LEU A 6 4.90 -2.77 -2.48
CA LEU A 6 4.84 -1.64 -1.56
C LEU A 6 5.77 -1.93 -0.39
N SER A 7 6.63 -0.98 -0.06
CA SER A 7 7.47 -1.03 1.15
C SER A 7 7.27 0.25 1.95
N ASP A 8 6.93 0.11 3.22
CA ASP A 8 6.96 1.22 4.17
C ASP A 8 8.41 1.49 4.57
N LEU A 9 8.84 2.75 4.51
CA LEU A 9 10.21 3.16 4.81
C LEU A 9 10.35 3.67 6.25
N ASN A 10 9.76 2.92 7.19
CA ASN A 10 9.68 3.29 8.60
C ASN A 10 9.03 4.67 8.78
N SER A 11 7.86 4.84 8.15
CA SER A 11 7.14 6.11 8.19
C SER A 11 6.60 6.40 9.60
N THR A 12 6.56 7.67 10.00
CA THR A 12 6.17 8.07 11.37
C THR A 12 4.79 7.54 11.78
N ASN A 13 3.85 7.47 10.84
CA ASN A 13 2.46 7.04 11.11
C ASN A 13 2.17 5.62 10.59
N GLY A 14 3.15 4.97 9.96
CA GLY A 14 2.97 3.71 9.25
C GLY A 14 2.21 3.84 7.93
N THR A 15 2.18 2.72 7.22
CA THR A 15 1.41 2.50 6.00
C THR A 15 0.42 1.36 6.22
N THR A 16 -0.80 1.48 5.70
CA THR A 16 -1.79 0.40 5.72
C THR A 16 -2.26 0.03 4.33
N VAL A 17 -2.58 -1.23 4.11
CA VAL A 17 -3.27 -1.74 2.91
C VAL A 17 -4.54 -2.44 3.38
N ASN A 18 -5.70 -2.07 2.83
CA ASN A 18 -7.00 -2.65 3.20
C ASN A 18 -7.26 -2.61 4.73
N ASN A 19 -6.84 -1.53 5.40
CA ASN A 19 -6.87 -1.31 6.85
C ASN A 19 -5.89 -2.17 7.68
N ALA A 20 -5.04 -2.99 7.06
CA ALA A 20 -4.00 -3.74 7.75
C ALA A 20 -2.66 -2.97 7.69
N PRO A 21 -1.95 -2.77 8.82
CA PRO A 21 -0.62 -2.18 8.81
C PRO A 21 0.39 -3.12 8.13
N VAL A 22 1.28 -2.57 7.31
CA VAL A 22 2.24 -3.35 6.52
C VAL A 22 3.64 -2.72 6.54
N GLN A 23 4.66 -3.57 6.52
CA GLN A 23 6.04 -3.15 6.18
C GLN A 23 6.35 -3.43 4.72
N GLU A 24 5.88 -4.57 4.22
CA GLU A 24 5.93 -4.97 2.81
C GLU A 24 4.60 -5.58 2.39
N TRP A 25 4.19 -5.31 1.15
CA TRP A 25 2.96 -5.86 0.59
C TRP A 25 3.07 -6.00 -0.93
N GLN A 26 2.80 -7.20 -1.46
CA GLN A 26 2.68 -7.39 -2.90
C GLN A 26 1.34 -6.85 -3.37
N LEU A 27 1.37 -5.81 -4.20
CA LEU A 27 0.17 -5.10 -4.62
C LEU A 27 -0.71 -5.95 -5.55
N ALA A 28 -2.01 -5.87 -5.32
CA ALA A 28 -3.06 -6.34 -6.21
C ALA A 28 -3.88 -5.16 -6.76
N ASP A 29 -4.55 -5.37 -7.90
CA ASP A 29 -5.51 -4.39 -8.42
C ASP A 29 -6.62 -4.14 -7.39
N GLY A 30 -6.95 -2.87 -7.16
CA GLY A 30 -7.98 -2.45 -6.22
C GLY A 30 -7.53 -2.33 -4.77
N ASP A 31 -6.27 -2.63 -4.43
CA ASP A 31 -5.75 -2.40 -3.09
C ASP A 31 -5.89 -0.92 -2.70
N VAL A 32 -6.38 -0.69 -1.48
CA VAL A 32 -6.51 0.65 -0.90
C VAL A 32 -5.36 0.87 0.08
N ILE A 33 -4.47 1.79 -0.28
CA ILE A 33 -3.32 2.17 0.54
C ILE A 33 -3.67 3.45 1.32
N ARG A 34 -3.38 3.47 2.62
CA ARG A 34 -3.37 4.72 3.40
C ARG A 34 -1.98 5.02 3.93
N VAL A 35 -1.55 6.27 3.72
CA VAL A 35 -0.29 6.83 4.21
C VAL A 35 -0.60 8.17 4.86
N GLY A 36 -0.43 8.27 6.18
CA GLY A 36 -0.86 9.45 6.93
C GLY A 36 -2.35 9.74 6.70
N HIS A 37 -2.67 10.92 6.15
CA HIS A 37 -4.04 11.36 5.85
C HIS A 37 -4.47 11.16 4.40
N SER A 38 -3.64 10.49 3.60
CA SER A 38 -3.87 10.26 2.17
C SER A 38 -4.39 8.85 1.92
N GLU A 39 -5.28 8.71 0.94
CA GLU A 39 -5.79 7.44 0.45
C GLU A 39 -5.48 7.29 -1.04
N ILE A 40 -4.97 6.13 -1.44
CA ILE A 40 -4.53 5.82 -2.81
C ILE A 40 -5.15 4.47 -3.20
N ILE A 41 -5.70 4.39 -4.42
CA ILE A 41 -6.23 3.13 -4.99
C ILE A 41 -5.29 2.67 -6.09
N VAL A 42 -4.84 1.41 -6.01
CA VAL A 42 -3.96 0.82 -7.01
C VAL A 42 -4.76 0.26 -8.18
N ARG A 43 -4.31 0.56 -9.41
CA ARG A 43 -4.82 -0.03 -10.65
C ARG A 43 -3.68 -0.65 -11.45
N LEU A 44 -3.77 -1.93 -11.76
CA LEU A 44 -2.79 -2.67 -12.57
C LEU A 44 -3.46 -3.07 -13.91
N HIS A 45 -2.80 -2.76 -15.03
CA HIS A 45 -3.30 -3.03 -16.39
C HIS A 45 -2.34 -3.94 -17.16
#